data_AF-A0A7J7IGR4-F1
#
_entry.id   AF-A0A7J7IGR4-F1
#
_cell.length_a   1.000
_cell.length_b   1.000
_cell.length_c   1.000
_cell.angle_alpha   90.00
_cell.angle_beta   90.00
_cell.angle_gamma   90.00
#
_symmetry.space_group_name_H-M   'P 1'
#
loop_
_entity.id
_entity.type
_entity.pdbx_description
1 polymer ?
#
loop_
_entity_poly.entity_id
_entity_poly.type
_entity_poly.pdbx_seq_one_letter_code
_entity_poly.pdbx_strand_id
1 'polypeptide(L)'
;MSGNTQIDQDLKDLESDDSSEDEEKPSFRKSSLSAPECCYCVEIGFETSQHAAWVLWSLELDPELRPQLVQRELEAHQQLFRATFRGKDAHVLRTAINAFYDALRLAIASSRPLPG
;
A
#
# COMPACT_ATOMS: atom_id res chain seq x y z
N MET A 1 13.58 -69.19 13.69
CA MET A 1 12.68 -69.96 14.57
C MET A 1 12.50 -69.17 15.85
N SER A 2 11.25 -68.82 16.11
CA SER A 2 10.61 -68.59 17.41
C SER A 2 11.36 -67.83 18.50
N GLY A 3 10.81 -66.67 18.84
CA GLY A 3 11.04 -65.99 20.10
C GLY A 3 9.82 -65.17 20.51
N ASN A 4 8.65 -65.78 20.55
CA ASN A 4 7.48 -65.21 21.23
C ASN A 4 7.57 -65.57 22.72
N THR A 5 7.51 -64.58 23.59
CA THR A 5 7.10 -64.78 24.99
C THR A 5 6.16 -63.64 25.35
N GLN A 6 4.89 -64.03 25.43
CA GLN A 6 3.75 -63.28 25.94
C GLN A 6 3.78 -63.33 27.47
N ILE A 7 3.68 -62.20 28.16
CA ILE A 7 3.20 -62.17 29.56
C ILE A 7 2.32 -60.93 29.74
N ASP A 8 1.06 -61.22 30.06
CA ASP A 8 -0.01 -60.34 30.51
C ASP A 8 0.35 -59.47 31.72
N GLN A 9 -0.24 -58.27 31.79
CA GLN A 9 -0.63 -57.66 33.07
C GLN A 9 -1.72 -56.60 32.88
N ASP A 10 -2.93 -57.05 33.17
CA ASP A 10 -4.05 -56.40 33.87
C ASP A 10 -4.08 -54.86 34.03
N LEU A 11 -5.17 -54.32 33.48
CA LEU A 11 -6.19 -53.53 34.17
C LEU A 11 -5.70 -52.42 35.13
N LYS A 12 -5.75 -51.17 34.64
CA LYS A 12 -6.09 -50.03 35.50
C LYS A 12 -7.17 -49.17 34.85
N ASP A 13 -8.22 -49.06 35.63
CA ASP A 13 -9.41 -48.25 35.50
C ASP A 13 -9.14 -46.73 35.38
N LEU A 14 -10.05 -46.10 34.63
CA LEU A 14 -10.72 -44.83 34.91
C LEU A 14 -9.89 -43.65 35.44
N GLU A 15 -9.58 -42.70 34.56
CA GLU A 15 -9.89 -41.28 34.80
C GLU A 15 -10.45 -40.66 33.51
N SER A 16 -11.69 -40.20 33.60
CA SER A 16 -12.43 -39.40 32.63
C SER A 16 -12.02 -37.93 32.76
N ASP A 17 -12.03 -37.19 31.64
CA ASP A 17 -12.45 -35.78 31.47
C ASP A 17 -11.67 -35.19 30.27
N ASP A 18 -12.34 -35.02 29.14
CA ASP A 18 -12.95 -33.75 28.71
C ASP A 18 -11.89 -32.66 28.46
N SER A 19 -11.60 -32.40 27.18
CA SER A 19 -11.66 -31.07 26.59
C SER A 19 -11.08 -31.07 25.17
N SER A 20 -11.93 -30.66 24.24
CA SER A 20 -11.65 -30.10 22.91
C SER A 20 -10.19 -29.97 22.46
N GLU A 21 -9.86 -30.67 21.38
CA GLU A 21 -8.68 -30.37 20.56
C GLU A 21 -8.80 -28.95 20.01
N ASP A 22 -8.04 -28.03 20.62
CA ASP A 22 -7.87 -26.66 20.17
C ASP A 22 -7.25 -26.67 18.76
N GLU A 23 -8.03 -26.19 17.79
CA GLU A 23 -7.52 -25.85 16.47
C GLU A 23 -6.34 -24.89 16.61
N GLU A 24 -5.17 -25.32 16.14
CA GLU A 24 -4.00 -24.47 15.99
C GLU A 24 -4.33 -23.31 15.03
N LYS A 25 -4.76 -22.19 15.61
CA LYS A 25 -4.93 -20.94 14.88
C LYS A 25 -3.55 -20.52 14.35
N PRO A 26 -3.41 -20.30 13.03
CA PRO A 26 -2.17 -19.78 12.50
C PRO A 26 -1.91 -18.41 13.13
N SER A 27 -0.80 -18.31 13.86
CA SER A 27 -0.26 -17.06 14.36
C SER A 27 0.17 -16.21 13.17
N PHE A 28 -0.80 -15.59 12.50
CA PHE A 28 -0.60 -14.42 11.67
C PHE A 28 -0.02 -13.35 12.57
N ARG A 29 1.32 -13.24 12.56
CA ARG A 29 2.00 -12.04 13.00
C ARG A 29 1.34 -10.90 12.25
N LYS A 30 0.47 -10.15 12.93
CA LYS A 30 0.03 -8.84 12.48
C LYS A 30 1.30 -8.05 12.29
N SER A 31 1.77 -7.95 11.04
CA SER A 31 2.69 -6.89 10.65
C SER A 31 1.95 -5.61 10.97
N SER A 32 2.29 -5.01 12.11
CA SER A 32 1.85 -3.67 12.43
C SER A 32 2.48 -2.76 11.38
N LEU A 33 1.79 -2.58 10.26
CA LEU A 33 2.00 -1.47 9.37
C LEU A 33 1.73 -0.24 10.24
N SER A 34 2.80 0.37 10.75
CA SER A 34 2.76 1.69 11.37
C SER A 34 1.96 2.61 10.45
N ALA A 35 0.93 3.27 10.97
CA ALA A 35 0.09 4.19 10.21
C ALA A 35 0.96 5.17 9.39
N PRO A 36 0.53 5.62 8.19
CA PRO A 36 1.31 6.61 7.44
C PRO A 36 1.36 7.90 8.25
N GLU A 37 2.54 8.25 8.80
CA GLU A 37 2.65 9.33 9.78
C GLU A 37 2.50 10.72 9.15
N CYS A 38 2.57 10.86 7.82
CA CYS A 38 2.33 12.12 7.12
C CYS A 38 1.56 11.92 5.81
N CYS A 39 0.65 12.85 5.51
CA CYS A 39 -0.15 12.88 4.28
C CYS A 39 -0.21 14.31 3.72
N TYR A 40 -0.13 14.46 2.41
CA TYR A 40 -0.32 15.72 1.70
C TYR A 40 -1.23 15.52 0.51
N CYS A 41 -2.19 16.42 0.32
CA CYS A 41 -3.11 16.40 -0.82
C CYS A 41 -3.11 17.78 -1.46
N VAL A 42 -2.97 17.81 -2.79
CA VAL A 42 -3.15 19.02 -3.58
C VAL A 42 -4.22 18.77 -4.63
N GLU A 43 -5.09 19.77 -4.80
CA GLU A 43 -6.12 19.80 -5.82
C GLU A 43 -5.90 21.04 -6.69
N ILE A 44 -5.97 20.85 -8.01
CA ILE A 44 -5.69 21.89 -9.00
C ILE A 44 -6.84 21.93 -9.98
N GLY A 45 -7.47 23.10 -10.08
CA GLY A 45 -8.49 23.38 -11.07
C GLY A 45 -7.87 23.71 -12.43
N PHE A 46 -8.44 23.14 -13.48
CA PHE A 46 -8.11 23.39 -14.87
C PHE A 46 -9.32 23.98 -15.60
N GLU A 47 -9.08 24.79 -16.63
CA GLU A 47 -10.14 25.40 -17.43
C GLU A 47 -11.01 24.37 -18.17
N THR A 48 -10.40 23.27 -18.60
CA THR A 48 -11.08 22.18 -19.30
C THR A 48 -10.71 20.83 -18.68
N SER A 49 -11.62 19.86 -18.80
CA SER A 49 -11.33 18.50 -18.35
C SER A 49 -10.23 17.82 -19.16
N GLN A 50 -10.05 18.23 -20.41
CA GLN A 50 -8.99 17.75 -21.27
C GLN A 50 -7.60 18.16 -20.76
N HIS A 51 -7.45 19.39 -20.23
CA HIS A 51 -6.19 19.82 -19.61
C HIS A 51 -5.86 19.00 -18.37
N ALA A 52 -6.85 18.73 -17.50
CA ALA A 52 -6.64 17.88 -16.32
C ALA A 52 -6.21 16.45 -16.72
N ALA A 53 -6.82 15.88 -17.75
CA ALA A 53 -6.46 14.56 -18.27
C ALA A 53 -5.05 14.52 -18.87
N TRP A 54 -4.64 15.54 -19.65
CA TRP A 54 -3.29 15.61 -20.21
C TRP A 54 -2.20 15.73 -19.16
N VAL A 55 -2.45 16.53 -18.11
CA VAL A 55 -1.54 16.66 -16.98
C VAL A 55 -1.40 15.33 -16.25
N LEU A 56 -2.51 14.61 -16.00
CA LEU A 56 -2.48 13.28 -15.42
C LEU A 56 -1.62 12.32 -16.24
N TRP A 57 -1.89 12.19 -17.54
CA TRP A 57 -1.12 11.28 -18.40
C TRP A 57 0.36 11.62 -18.44
N SER A 58 0.71 12.92 -18.46
CA SER A 58 2.10 13.36 -18.45
C SER A 58 2.83 12.95 -17.17
N LEU A 59 2.15 13.02 -16.03
CA LEU A 59 2.72 12.74 -14.71
C LEU A 59 2.69 11.25 -14.34
N GLU A 60 1.76 10.47 -14.91
CA GLU A 60 1.74 9.01 -14.78
C GLU A 60 2.93 8.34 -15.48
N LEU A 61 3.43 8.94 -16.56
CA LEU A 61 4.62 8.49 -17.27
C LEU A 61 5.92 8.76 -16.50
N ASP A 62 5.89 9.59 -15.46
CA ASP A 62 7.02 9.90 -14.59
C ASP A 62 6.87 9.19 -13.23
N PRO A 63 7.38 7.96 -13.06
CA PRO A 63 7.19 7.20 -11.84
C PRO A 63 7.92 7.85 -10.65
N GLU A 64 7.32 7.74 -9.46
CA GLU A 64 7.98 8.16 -8.22
C GLU A 64 9.33 7.46 -8.05
N LEU A 65 10.39 8.23 -7.81
CA LEU A 65 11.77 7.72 -7.73
C LEU A 65 11.99 6.84 -6.51
N ARG A 66 11.19 7.01 -5.46
CA ARG A 66 11.32 6.26 -4.19
C ARG A 66 9.97 5.70 -3.73
N PRO A 67 9.37 4.75 -4.48
CA PRO A 67 8.02 4.25 -4.20
C PRO A 67 7.94 3.46 -2.88
N GLN A 68 9.08 3.01 -2.35
CA GLN A 68 9.17 2.35 -1.04
C GLN A 68 9.06 3.33 0.14
N LEU A 69 9.26 4.63 -0.11
CA LEU A 69 9.29 5.69 0.90
C LEU A 69 8.10 6.64 0.79
N VAL A 70 7.58 6.83 -0.42
CA VAL A 70 6.42 7.68 -0.73
C VAL A 70 5.46 6.95 -1.64
N GLN A 71 4.21 6.86 -1.23
CA GLN A 71 3.09 6.48 -2.08
C GLN A 71 2.49 7.74 -2.69
N ARG A 72 2.33 7.74 -4.01
CA ARG A 72 1.72 8.84 -4.77
C ARG A 72 0.52 8.31 -5.55
N GLU A 73 -0.62 8.93 -5.36
CA GLU A 73 -1.88 8.65 -6.07
C GLU A 73 -2.27 9.89 -6.86
N LEU A 74 -2.49 9.72 -8.16
CA LEU A 74 -2.87 10.78 -9.07
C LEU A 74 -4.25 10.46 -9.63
N GLU A 75 -5.12 11.46 -9.67
CA GLU A 75 -6.48 11.32 -10.20
C GLU A 75 -6.86 12.58 -10.97
N ALA A 76 -7.63 12.43 -12.05
CA ALA A 76 -8.28 13.54 -12.72
C ALA A 76 -9.76 13.24 -12.86
N HIS A 77 -10.60 14.17 -12.41
CA HIS A 77 -12.04 14.08 -12.53
C HIS A 77 -12.61 15.42 -12.98
N GLN A 78 -13.24 15.44 -14.16
CA GLN A 78 -13.70 16.68 -14.80
C GLN A 78 -12.54 17.68 -14.92
N GLN A 79 -12.72 18.90 -14.39
CA GLN A 79 -11.75 20.00 -14.40
C GLN A 79 -10.79 19.96 -13.21
N LEU A 80 -10.85 18.91 -12.38
CA LEU A 80 -10.04 18.80 -11.17
C LEU A 80 -8.96 17.73 -11.36
N PHE A 81 -7.72 18.10 -11.07
CA PHE A 81 -6.63 17.16 -10.88
C PHE A 81 -6.30 17.08 -9.39
N ARG A 82 -6.06 15.87 -8.89
CA ARG A 82 -5.72 15.61 -7.50
C ARG A 82 -4.45 14.77 -7.42
N ALA A 83 -3.53 15.18 -6.56
CA ALA A 83 -2.37 14.38 -6.18
C ALA A 83 -2.33 14.19 -4.67
N THR A 84 -2.30 12.92 -4.24
CA THR A 84 -2.20 12.53 -2.83
C THR A 84 -0.86 11.84 -2.59
N PHE A 85 -0.15 12.29 -1.56
CA PHE A 85 1.14 11.76 -1.13
C PHE A 85 1.04 11.23 0.28
N ARG A 86 1.58 10.03 0.52
CA ARG A 86 1.67 9.41 1.83
C ARG A 86 3.10 8.93 2.05
N GLY A 87 3.67 9.21 3.21
CA GLY A 87 5.06 8.88 3.51
C GLY A 87 5.30 8.67 5.00
N LYS A 88 6.50 8.18 5.32
CA LYS A 88 6.91 7.87 6.70
C LYS A 88 7.30 9.10 7.51
N ASP A 89 7.77 10.16 6.87
CA ASP A 89 8.15 11.40 7.54
C ASP A 89 7.98 12.62 6.63
N ALA A 90 7.92 13.80 7.25
CA ALA A 90 7.69 15.06 6.56
C ALA A 90 8.84 15.49 5.65
N HIS A 91 10.09 15.08 5.93
CA HIS A 91 11.25 15.47 5.12
C HIS A 91 11.25 14.72 3.78
N VAL A 92 10.97 13.42 3.82
CA VAL A 92 10.80 12.57 2.65
C VAL A 92 9.64 13.07 1.79
N LEU A 93 8.48 13.35 2.40
CA LEU A 93 7.33 13.92 1.68
C LEU A 93 7.65 15.25 1.03
N ARG A 94 8.27 16.18 1.77
CA ARG A 94 8.63 17.50 1.24
C ARG A 94 9.50 17.38 -0.02
N THR A 95 10.44 16.46 -0.01
CA THR A 95 11.31 16.21 -1.17
C THR A 95 10.51 15.70 -2.37
N ALA A 96 9.61 14.73 -2.16
CA ALA A 96 8.76 14.19 -3.23
C ALA A 96 7.76 15.22 -3.77
N ILE A 97 7.14 16.00 -2.89
CA ILE A 97 6.21 17.08 -3.25
C ILE A 97 6.92 18.15 -4.09
N ASN A 98 8.13 18.55 -3.70
CA ASN A 98 8.92 19.53 -4.48
C ASN A 98 9.22 19.02 -5.89
N ALA A 99 9.73 17.78 -6.01
CA ALA A 99 10.00 17.16 -7.31
C ALA A 99 8.72 17.05 -8.16
N PHE A 100 7.61 16.70 -7.53
CA PHE A 100 6.31 16.68 -8.19
C PHE A 100 5.90 18.06 -8.72
N TYR A 101 6.08 19.14 -7.96
CA TYR A 101 5.74 20.48 -8.44
C TYR A 101 6.61 20.92 -9.63
N ASP A 102 7.87 20.49 -9.67
CA ASP A 102 8.74 20.74 -10.82
C ASP A 102 8.24 19.99 -12.07
N ALA A 103 7.91 18.69 -11.93
CA ALA A 103 7.33 17.90 -13.01
C ALA A 103 5.98 18.45 -13.48
N LEU A 104 5.12 18.85 -12.53
CA LEU A 104 3.81 19.44 -12.80
C LEU A 104 3.93 20.74 -13.60
N ARG A 105 4.89 21.61 -13.26
CA ARG A 105 5.14 22.84 -14.02
C ARG A 105 5.52 22.55 -15.47
N LEU A 106 6.35 21.53 -15.69
CA LEU A 106 6.72 21.08 -17.03
C LEU A 106 5.51 20.52 -17.78
N ALA A 107 4.72 19.65 -17.15
CA ALA A 107 3.50 19.08 -17.73
C ALA A 107 2.49 20.16 -18.15
N ILE A 108 2.27 21.15 -17.29
CA ILE A 108 1.39 22.29 -17.60
C ILE A 108 1.95 23.10 -18.78
N ALA A 109 3.25 23.38 -18.79
CA ALA A 109 3.88 24.13 -19.87
C ALA A 109 3.80 23.38 -21.23
N SER A 110 3.95 22.05 -21.23
CA SER A 110 3.82 21.21 -22.42
C SER A 110 2.37 21.00 -22.88
N SER A 111 1.40 21.12 -21.97
CA SER A 111 -0.04 20.99 -22.27
C SER A 111 -0.62 22.22 -22.98
N ARG A 112 0.18 23.27 -23.18
CA ARG A 112 -0.25 24.47 -23.90
C ARG A 112 -0.48 24.13 -25.36
N PRO A 113 -1.67 24.41 -25.94
CA PRO A 113 -1.91 24.17 -27.35
C PRO A 113 -0.89 24.96 -28.18
N LEU A 114 -0.31 24.31 -29.19
CA LEU A 114 0.46 24.99 -30.22
C LEU A 114 -0.45 26.03 -30.87
N PRO A 115 0.01 27.27 -31.11
CA PRO A 115 -0.78 28.24 -31.86
C PRO A 115 -1.12 27.63 -33.23
N GLY A 116 -2.41 27.55 -33.52
CA GLY A 116 -2.94 27.15 -34.83
C GLY A 116 -2.84 28.26 -35.86
#